data_AF-A0AAW9J327-F1
#
_entry.id   AF-A0AAW9J327-F1
#
_cell.length_a   1.000
_cell.length_b   1.000
_cell.length_c   1.000
_cell.angle_alpha   90.00
_cell.angle_beta   90.00
_cell.angle_gamma   90.00
#
_symmetry.space_group_name_H-M   'P 1'
#
loop_
_entity.id
_entity.type
_entity.pdbx_description
1 polymer ?
#
loop_
_entity_poly.entity_id
_entity_poly.type
_entity_poly.pdbx_seq_one_letter_code
_entity_poly.pdbx_strand_id
1 'polypeptide(L)'
;VFSLSGMRKIKEEGVYFSSHIDGKKIFMGPEESMQIQSNLASTIAMAFDECVPNPSTREYVEKSVARTTRWLERCKVEMDRLNSLPETINKEQMLFGINQGGCYEDIRIEHAKTITQMDLDGYAIGGLAVGETHEEMYRIIDAVVPYLPEDKPIYLMGVGTPSNILEAVDRGVAFFDCVLPARNGRHGHVFTKEGKINLMNAKFELDTRPIDEGCQCPACKSYT
;
A
#
# COMPACT_ATOMS: atom_id res chain seq x y z
N VAL A 1 4.75 3.82 -9.62
CA VAL A 1 6.24 3.96 -9.48
C VAL A 1 6.59 5.22 -8.68
N PHE A 2 6.57 5.18 -7.34
CA PHE A 2 6.78 6.36 -6.49
C PHE A 2 8.27 6.70 -6.24
N SER A 3 9.11 5.70 -5.96
CA SER A 3 10.48 5.86 -5.45
C SER A 3 11.53 6.34 -6.46
N LEU A 4 11.21 6.40 -7.76
CA LEU A 4 12.12 6.83 -8.84
C LEU A 4 11.71 8.19 -9.44
N SER A 5 11.18 9.10 -8.63
CA SER A 5 10.57 10.37 -9.07
C SER A 5 11.44 11.20 -10.04
N GLY A 6 12.77 11.22 -9.85
CA GLY A 6 13.70 11.92 -10.75
C GLY A 6 14.01 11.22 -12.08
N MET A 7 13.64 9.94 -12.22
CA MET A 7 13.95 9.10 -13.39
C MET A 7 12.71 8.55 -14.08
N ARG A 8 11.51 9.07 -13.74
CA ARG A 8 10.25 8.62 -14.32
C ARG A 8 9.57 9.72 -15.13
N LYS A 9 8.86 9.31 -16.18
CA LYS A 9 7.94 10.16 -16.95
C LYS A 9 6.58 9.48 -16.98
N ILE A 10 5.60 10.13 -16.36
CA ILE A 10 4.21 9.67 -16.32
C ILE A 10 3.47 10.27 -17.52
N LYS A 11 2.71 9.43 -18.21
CA LYS A 11 1.78 9.82 -19.26
C LYS A 11 0.49 9.02 -19.14
N GLU A 12 -0.43 9.20 -20.07
CA GLU A 12 -1.72 8.49 -20.05
C GLU A 12 -1.59 7.00 -20.34
N GLU A 13 -0.66 6.62 -21.23
CA GLU A 13 -0.42 5.22 -21.56
C GLU A 13 0.17 4.42 -20.38
N GLY A 14 0.95 5.08 -19.52
CA GLY A 14 1.66 4.46 -18.40
C GLY A 14 2.86 5.29 -17.92
N VAL A 15 3.86 4.61 -17.37
CA VAL A 15 5.06 5.21 -16.80
C VAL A 15 6.31 4.68 -17.51
N TYR A 16 7.14 5.61 -17.97
CA TYR A 16 8.49 5.32 -18.46
C TYR A 16 9.48 5.59 -17.33
N PHE A 17 10.41 4.67 -17.09
CA PHE A 17 11.48 4.87 -16.10
C PHE A 17 12.74 4.10 -16.50
N SER A 18 13.87 4.48 -15.89
CA SER A 18 15.11 3.73 -16.03
C SER A 18 15.29 2.78 -14.84
N SER A 19 15.70 1.55 -15.12
CA SER A 19 16.15 0.59 -14.11
C SER A 19 17.32 1.17 -13.32
N HIS A 20 17.26 1.06 -12.00
CA HIS A 20 18.32 1.52 -11.10
C HIS A 20 19.52 0.55 -11.05
N ILE A 21 19.39 -0.64 -11.64
CA ILE A 21 20.43 -1.67 -11.65
C ILE A 21 21.36 -1.49 -12.85
N ASP A 22 20.80 -1.28 -14.04
CA ASP A 22 21.52 -1.31 -15.32
C ASP A 22 21.18 -0.13 -16.25
N GLY A 23 20.32 0.80 -15.83
CA GLY A 23 19.94 1.98 -16.61
C GLY A 23 18.98 1.69 -17.77
N LYS A 24 18.52 0.44 -17.94
CA LYS A 24 17.60 0.07 -19.03
C LYS A 24 16.31 0.89 -18.96
N LYS A 25 15.88 1.45 -20.09
CA LYS A 25 14.59 2.14 -20.20
C LYS A 25 13.47 1.11 -20.24
N ILE A 26 12.51 1.26 -19.35
CA ILE A 26 11.37 0.37 -19.15
C ILE A 26 10.09 1.20 -19.29
N PHE A 27 9.08 0.59 -19.90
CA PHE A 27 7.70 1.06 -19.89
C PHE A 27 6.88 0.13 -19.00
N MET A 28 5.97 0.71 -18.23
CA MET A 28 4.99 -0.02 -17.43
C MET A 28 3.65 0.73 -17.50
N GLY A 29 2.64 0.12 -18.09
CA GLY A 29 1.26 0.57 -18.05
C GLY A 29 0.37 -0.36 -17.23
N PRO A 30 -0.95 -0.07 -17.19
CA PRO A 30 -1.97 -0.93 -16.60
C PRO A 30 -1.89 -2.38 -17.07
N GLU A 31 -1.82 -2.62 -18.39
CA GLU A 31 -1.86 -3.96 -18.97
C GLU A 31 -0.56 -4.73 -18.67
N GLU A 32 0.61 -4.10 -18.84
CA GLU A 32 1.89 -4.73 -18.50
C GLU A 32 1.95 -5.10 -17.01
N SER A 33 1.42 -4.24 -16.14
CA SER A 33 1.34 -4.51 -14.70
C SER A 33 0.49 -5.74 -14.41
N MET A 34 -0.69 -5.86 -15.04
CA MET A 34 -1.57 -7.03 -14.85
C MET A 34 -0.94 -8.30 -15.41
N GLN A 35 -0.32 -8.25 -16.59
CA GLN A 35 0.36 -9.40 -17.18
C GLN A 35 1.50 -9.92 -16.29
N ILE A 36 2.31 -9.01 -15.73
CA ILE A 36 3.38 -9.38 -14.80
C ILE A 36 2.79 -10.04 -13.54
N GLN A 37 1.76 -9.46 -12.93
CA GLN A 37 1.13 -10.00 -11.73
C GLN A 37 0.45 -11.36 -11.98
N SER A 38 -0.18 -11.54 -13.13
CA SER A 38 -0.76 -12.82 -13.57
C SER A 38 0.32 -13.89 -13.76
N ASN A 39 1.46 -13.53 -14.38
CA ASN A 39 2.58 -14.46 -14.55
C ASN A 39 3.27 -14.84 -13.23
N LEU A 40 3.29 -13.92 -12.26
CA LEU A 40 3.73 -14.22 -10.88
C LEU A 40 2.69 -15.04 -10.10
N ALA A 41 1.47 -15.14 -10.62
CA ALA A 41 0.34 -15.87 -10.05
C ALA A 41 0.03 -15.47 -8.60
N SER A 42 0.09 -14.17 -8.27
CA SER A 42 -0.29 -13.70 -6.94
C SER A 42 -1.77 -14.00 -6.66
N THR A 43 -2.13 -14.17 -5.39
CA THR A 43 -3.54 -14.33 -5.00
C THR A 43 -4.32 -13.03 -5.19
N ILE A 44 -3.70 -11.91 -4.80
CA ILE A 44 -4.25 -10.56 -4.93
C ILE A 44 -3.31 -9.76 -5.83
N ALA A 45 -3.87 -9.15 -6.87
CA ALA A 45 -3.21 -8.18 -7.71
C ALA A 45 -3.68 -6.77 -7.34
N MET A 46 -2.75 -5.81 -7.38
CA MET A 46 -3.02 -4.41 -7.13
C MET A 46 -3.17 -3.69 -8.47
N ALA A 47 -4.25 -2.92 -8.63
CA ALA A 47 -4.43 -2.08 -9.80
C ALA A 47 -3.26 -1.10 -9.97
N PHE A 48 -2.92 -0.80 -11.22
CA PHE A 48 -1.87 0.17 -11.53
C PHE A 48 -2.36 1.59 -11.27
N ASP A 49 -1.64 2.33 -10.43
CA ASP A 49 -2.05 3.66 -9.98
C ASP A 49 -0.92 4.70 -10.05
N GLU A 50 -1.31 5.96 -9.85
CA GLU A 50 -0.37 7.05 -9.63
C GLU A 50 -0.40 7.52 -8.17
N CYS A 51 0.67 7.24 -7.45
CA CYS A 51 0.90 7.83 -6.13
C CYS A 51 1.43 9.28 -6.27
N VAL A 52 0.60 10.24 -5.89
CA VAL A 52 0.97 11.66 -5.81
C VAL A 52 1.89 11.93 -4.61
N PRO A 53 2.87 12.85 -4.70
CA PRO A 53 3.62 13.29 -3.54
C PRO A 53 2.75 14.16 -2.62
N ASN A 54 3.07 14.22 -1.32
CA ASN A 54 2.42 15.12 -0.38
C ASN A 54 3.45 16.14 0.16
N PRO A 55 3.19 17.47 0.08
CA PRO A 55 2.02 18.11 -0.50
C PRO A 55 2.01 18.10 -2.04
N SER A 56 0.81 18.12 -2.63
CA SER A 56 0.55 18.37 -4.05
C SER A 56 -0.59 19.37 -4.24
N THR A 57 -0.55 20.10 -5.35
CA THR A 57 -1.65 21.01 -5.70
C THR A 57 -2.92 20.21 -6.00
N ARG A 58 -4.07 20.75 -5.59
CA ARG A 58 -5.39 20.16 -5.86
C ARG A 58 -5.56 19.80 -7.35
N GLU A 59 -5.20 20.72 -8.25
CA GLU A 59 -5.29 20.51 -9.70
C GLU A 59 -4.50 19.28 -10.18
N TYR A 60 -3.29 19.06 -9.64
CA TYR A 60 -2.51 17.88 -10.00
C TYR A 60 -3.13 16.60 -9.43
N VAL A 61 -3.61 16.65 -8.18
CA VAL A 61 -4.28 15.53 -7.53
C VAL A 61 -5.53 15.10 -8.31
N GLU A 62 -6.39 16.04 -8.72
CA GLU A 62 -7.59 15.75 -9.51
C GLU A 62 -7.24 15.07 -10.85
N LYS A 63 -6.22 15.59 -11.56
CA LYS A 63 -5.73 14.97 -12.81
C LYS A 63 -5.16 13.57 -12.60
N SER A 64 -4.44 13.36 -11.49
CA SER A 64 -3.84 12.08 -11.13
C SER A 64 -4.89 11.04 -10.73
N VAL A 65 -5.89 11.45 -9.95
CA VAL A 65 -7.03 10.59 -9.59
C VAL A 65 -7.80 10.19 -10.84
N ALA A 66 -8.13 11.14 -11.73
CA ALA A 66 -8.82 10.82 -12.97
C ALA A 66 -8.03 9.83 -13.85
N ARG A 67 -6.70 9.96 -13.90
CA ARG A 67 -5.83 8.99 -14.59
C ARG A 67 -5.85 7.62 -13.92
N THR A 68 -5.74 7.58 -12.59
CA THR A 68 -5.80 6.35 -11.79
C THR A 68 -7.11 5.61 -12.01
N THR A 69 -8.24 6.32 -12.09
CA THR A 69 -9.55 5.72 -12.41
C THR A 69 -9.56 5.08 -13.80
N ARG A 70 -9.06 5.78 -14.84
CA ARG A 70 -8.96 5.20 -16.20
C ARG A 70 -7.98 4.02 -16.27
N TRP A 71 -6.93 4.05 -15.47
CA TRP A 71 -5.99 2.92 -15.36
C TRP A 71 -6.62 1.72 -14.66
N LEU A 72 -7.44 1.93 -13.63
CA LEU A 72 -8.18 0.86 -12.96
C LEU A 72 -9.15 0.16 -13.91
N GLU A 73 -9.88 0.90 -14.74
CA GLU A 73 -10.76 0.33 -15.77
C GLU A 73 -9.97 -0.59 -16.72
N ARG A 74 -8.80 -0.13 -17.18
CA ARG A 74 -7.89 -0.93 -18.02
C ARG A 74 -7.37 -2.17 -17.30
N CYS A 75 -6.99 -2.04 -16.02
CA CYS A 75 -6.58 -3.18 -15.20
C CYS A 75 -7.68 -4.21 -15.06
N LYS A 76 -8.94 -3.79 -14.83
CA LYS A 76 -10.08 -4.70 -14.71
C LYS A 76 -10.30 -5.48 -16.01
N VAL A 77 -10.35 -4.79 -17.15
CA VAL A 77 -10.50 -5.44 -18.46
C VAL A 77 -9.39 -6.44 -18.75
N GLU A 78 -8.14 -6.08 -18.47
CA GLU A 78 -7.01 -6.98 -18.70
C GLU A 78 -7.01 -8.16 -17.72
N MET A 79 -7.38 -7.95 -16.46
CA MET A 79 -7.51 -9.04 -15.48
C MET A 79 -8.60 -10.03 -15.88
N ASP A 80 -9.78 -9.55 -16.28
CA ASP A 80 -10.89 -10.40 -16.76
C ASP A 80 -10.44 -11.25 -17.96
N ARG A 81 -9.70 -10.64 -18.89
CA ARG A 81 -9.10 -11.36 -20.02
C ARG A 81 -8.11 -12.41 -19.54
N LEU A 82 -7.14 -12.05 -18.70
CA LEU A 82 -6.08 -12.95 -18.23
C LEU A 82 -6.65 -14.14 -17.45
N ASN A 83 -7.61 -13.91 -16.54
CA ASN A 83 -8.27 -14.97 -15.78
C ASN A 83 -9.05 -15.95 -16.68
N SER A 84 -9.51 -15.51 -17.86
CA SER A 84 -10.19 -16.39 -18.83
C SER A 84 -9.26 -17.30 -19.64
N LEU A 85 -7.96 -17.00 -19.69
CA LEU A 85 -7.03 -17.72 -20.57
C LEU A 85 -6.70 -19.12 -20.03
N PRO A 86 -6.62 -20.15 -20.89
CA PRO A 86 -6.37 -21.52 -20.46
C PRO A 86 -4.98 -21.69 -19.81
N GLU A 87 -3.98 -20.94 -20.25
CA GLU A 87 -2.59 -20.98 -19.79
C GLU A 87 -2.31 -20.21 -18.50
N THR A 88 -3.25 -19.39 -18.03
CA THR A 88 -3.07 -18.60 -16.81
C THR A 88 -2.96 -19.51 -15.60
N ILE A 89 -1.91 -19.29 -14.80
CA ILE A 89 -1.56 -20.12 -13.64
C ILE A 89 -2.61 -19.96 -12.52
N ASN A 90 -2.99 -18.72 -12.20
CA ASN A 90 -4.06 -18.42 -11.25
C ASN A 90 -5.22 -17.72 -11.98
N LYS A 91 -6.31 -18.46 -12.24
CA LYS A 91 -7.50 -17.97 -12.96
C LYS A 91 -8.51 -17.25 -12.06
N GLU A 92 -8.25 -17.23 -10.76
CA GLU A 92 -9.08 -16.59 -9.74
C GLU A 92 -8.27 -15.50 -9.02
N GLN A 93 -7.34 -14.86 -9.73
CA GLN A 93 -6.57 -13.74 -9.20
C GLN A 93 -7.51 -12.57 -8.93
N MET A 94 -7.52 -12.13 -7.66
CA MET A 94 -8.36 -11.02 -7.19
C MET A 94 -7.74 -9.68 -7.59
N LEU A 95 -8.57 -8.68 -7.91
CA LEU A 95 -8.12 -7.32 -8.21
C LEU A 95 -8.57 -6.33 -7.14
N PHE A 96 -7.59 -5.64 -6.54
CA PHE A 96 -7.85 -4.55 -5.60
C PHE A 96 -7.68 -3.19 -6.28
N GLY A 97 -8.71 -2.35 -6.17
CA GLY A 97 -8.65 -0.94 -6.59
C GLY A 97 -7.98 -0.07 -5.55
N ILE A 98 -7.37 1.04 -5.96
CA ILE A 98 -6.62 1.92 -5.05
C ILE A 98 -7.25 3.30 -4.99
N ASN A 99 -7.85 3.63 -3.85
CA ASN A 99 -8.29 4.98 -3.56
C ASN A 99 -7.08 5.92 -3.46
N GLN A 100 -7.14 6.98 -4.26
CA GLN A 100 -6.20 8.10 -4.34
C GLN A 100 -6.90 9.44 -4.10
N GLY A 101 -6.13 10.49 -3.80
CA GLY A 101 -6.67 11.84 -3.55
C GLY A 101 -5.85 12.74 -2.63
N GLY A 102 -4.63 12.34 -2.25
CA GLY A 102 -3.82 13.08 -1.28
C GLY A 102 -4.56 13.25 0.06
N CYS A 103 -4.45 14.43 0.67
CA CYS A 103 -5.15 14.79 1.91
C CYS A 103 -6.42 15.63 1.68
N TYR A 104 -7.02 15.57 0.48
CA TYR A 104 -8.28 16.23 0.12
C TYR A 104 -9.46 15.27 0.28
N GLU A 105 -10.30 15.46 1.30
CA GLU A 105 -11.43 14.58 1.63
C GLU A 105 -12.44 14.47 0.50
N ASP A 106 -12.80 15.60 -0.11
CA ASP A 106 -13.78 15.65 -1.19
C ASP A 106 -13.34 14.81 -2.39
N ILE A 107 -12.07 14.94 -2.81
CA ILE A 107 -11.50 14.13 -3.89
C ILE A 107 -11.47 12.64 -3.50
N ARG A 108 -11.06 12.34 -2.27
CA ARG A 108 -10.97 10.97 -1.75
C ARG A 108 -12.32 10.26 -1.71
N ILE A 109 -13.35 10.95 -1.24
CA ILE A 109 -14.74 10.46 -1.16
C ILE A 109 -15.29 10.21 -2.56
N GLU A 110 -15.16 11.17 -3.47
CA GLU A 110 -15.67 11.01 -4.84
C GLU A 110 -14.96 9.89 -5.59
N HIS A 111 -13.64 9.75 -5.39
CA HIS A 111 -12.91 8.63 -5.97
C HIS A 111 -13.33 7.29 -5.37
N ALA A 112 -13.58 7.21 -4.06
CA ALA A 112 -14.12 6.00 -3.42
C ALA A 112 -15.45 5.58 -4.06
N LYS A 113 -16.43 6.50 -4.13
CA LYS A 113 -17.73 6.26 -4.79
C LYS A 113 -17.58 5.79 -6.24
N THR A 114 -16.62 6.36 -6.96
CA THR A 114 -16.34 6.00 -8.36
C THR A 114 -15.83 4.57 -8.48
N ILE A 115 -14.79 4.21 -7.72
CA ILE A 115 -14.19 2.87 -7.82
C ILE A 115 -15.10 1.78 -7.24
N THR A 116 -16.00 2.10 -6.31
CA THR A 116 -16.99 1.13 -5.80
C THR A 116 -17.99 0.69 -6.86
N GLN A 117 -18.28 1.54 -7.86
CA GLN A 117 -19.17 1.17 -8.96
C GLN A 117 -18.56 0.09 -9.88
N MET A 118 -17.26 -0.19 -9.75
CA MET A 118 -16.55 -1.16 -10.58
C MET A 118 -16.59 -2.60 -10.03
N ASP A 119 -17.21 -2.82 -8.85
CA ASP A 119 -17.36 -4.12 -8.17
C ASP A 119 -16.08 -4.96 -8.20
N LEU A 120 -15.13 -4.57 -7.34
CA LEU A 120 -13.82 -5.19 -7.22
C LEU A 120 -13.78 -6.16 -6.03
N ASP A 121 -12.73 -6.97 -5.95
CA ASP A 121 -12.56 -7.95 -4.87
C ASP A 121 -12.15 -7.30 -3.53
N GLY A 122 -11.60 -6.08 -3.58
CA GLY A 122 -11.21 -5.30 -2.41
C GLY A 122 -10.75 -3.90 -2.77
N TYR A 123 -10.57 -3.08 -1.74
CA TYR A 123 -10.27 -1.66 -1.90
C TYR A 123 -9.11 -1.25 -1.00
N ALA A 124 -8.06 -0.69 -1.60
CA ALA A 124 -6.93 -0.15 -0.90
C ALA A 124 -7.04 1.37 -0.73
N ILE A 125 -6.47 1.88 0.35
CA ILE A 125 -6.24 3.30 0.58
C ILE A 125 -4.74 3.55 0.34
N GLY A 126 -4.43 4.11 -0.83
CA GLY A 126 -3.07 4.44 -1.24
C GLY A 126 -2.70 5.90 -1.01
N GLY A 127 -1.42 6.24 -1.10
CA GLY A 127 -0.95 7.62 -1.00
C GLY A 127 -1.13 8.25 0.39
N LEU A 128 -1.18 7.41 1.42
CA LEU A 128 -0.98 7.76 2.83
C LEU A 128 0.35 7.14 3.28
N ALA A 129 0.98 7.65 4.34
CA ALA A 129 2.37 7.49 4.76
C ALA A 129 3.42 8.07 3.77
N VAL A 130 3.10 9.19 3.11
CA VAL A 130 3.99 9.84 2.13
C VAL A 130 4.42 11.26 2.53
N GLY A 131 4.10 11.69 3.75
CA GLY A 131 4.61 12.94 4.34
C GLY A 131 3.58 13.72 5.16
N GLU A 132 2.34 13.25 5.23
CA GLU A 132 1.28 13.79 6.09
C GLU A 132 1.50 13.47 7.58
N THR A 133 0.76 14.18 8.42
CA THR A 133 0.65 13.88 9.85
C THR A 133 -0.25 12.67 10.10
N HIS A 134 -0.08 12.01 11.26
CA HIS A 134 -0.99 10.92 11.65
C HIS A 134 -2.45 11.39 11.75
N GLU A 135 -2.70 12.61 12.20
CA GLU A 135 -4.04 13.19 12.28
C GLU A 135 -4.67 13.35 10.89
N GLU A 136 -3.91 13.84 9.91
CA GLU A 136 -4.38 13.90 8.52
C GLU A 136 -4.66 12.51 7.94
N MET A 137 -3.78 11.53 8.20
CA MET A 137 -4.00 10.16 7.78
C MET A 137 -5.32 9.59 8.36
N TYR A 138 -5.54 9.72 9.67
CA TYR A 138 -6.77 9.23 10.32
C TYR A 138 -8.01 9.94 9.80
N ARG A 139 -7.96 11.26 9.66
CA ARG A 139 -9.05 12.06 9.08
C ARG A 139 -9.44 11.58 7.68
N ILE A 140 -8.46 11.23 6.83
CA ILE A 140 -8.75 10.69 5.49
C ILE A 140 -9.34 9.29 5.55
N ILE A 141 -8.87 8.42 6.45
CA ILE A 141 -9.47 7.09 6.63
C ILE A 141 -10.93 7.24 7.07
N ASP A 142 -11.20 8.07 8.08
CA ASP A 142 -12.56 8.35 8.59
C ASP A 142 -13.49 8.90 7.49
N ALA A 143 -12.95 9.73 6.60
CA ALA A 143 -13.72 10.28 5.48
C ALA A 143 -14.02 9.25 4.39
N VAL A 144 -13.12 8.31 4.11
CA VAL A 144 -13.21 7.39 2.96
C VAL A 144 -13.97 6.11 3.28
N VAL A 145 -13.71 5.50 4.43
CA VAL A 145 -14.21 4.16 4.77
C VAL A 145 -15.74 4.05 4.66
N PRO A 146 -16.56 5.05 5.09
CA PRO A 146 -18.01 4.98 4.94
C PRO A 146 -18.53 4.87 3.49
N TYR A 147 -17.67 5.13 2.50
CA TYR A 147 -18.01 5.05 1.07
C TYR A 147 -17.42 3.82 0.39
N LEU A 148 -16.75 2.94 1.13
CA LEU A 148 -16.28 1.64 0.64
C LEU A 148 -17.28 0.54 1.04
N PRO A 149 -17.37 -0.58 0.29
CA PRO A 149 -18.34 -1.63 0.59
C PRO A 149 -17.94 -2.38 1.86
N GLU A 150 -18.89 -2.57 2.78
CA GLU A 150 -18.66 -3.24 4.07
C GLU A 150 -18.32 -4.73 3.92
N ASP A 151 -18.76 -5.36 2.83
CA ASP A 151 -18.53 -6.78 2.52
C ASP A 151 -17.19 -7.04 1.80
N LYS A 152 -16.39 -5.99 1.57
CA LYS A 152 -15.11 -6.07 0.88
C LYS A 152 -13.97 -5.62 1.79
N PRO A 153 -12.80 -6.27 1.73
CA PRO A 153 -11.66 -5.92 2.59
C PRO A 153 -11.09 -4.54 2.24
N ILE A 154 -10.77 -3.77 3.28
CA ILE A 154 -10.08 -2.48 3.16
C ILE A 154 -8.60 -2.65 3.51
N TYR A 155 -7.72 -2.24 2.60
CA TYR A 155 -6.27 -2.36 2.72
C TYR A 155 -5.57 -1.00 2.84
N LEU A 156 -4.95 -0.71 3.99
CA LEU A 156 -4.13 0.49 4.15
C LEU A 156 -2.67 0.22 3.80
N MET A 157 -2.20 0.84 2.72
CA MET A 157 -0.88 0.55 2.14
C MET A 157 0.23 1.34 2.85
N GLY A 158 1.33 0.67 3.21
CA GLY A 158 2.57 1.30 3.69
C GLY A 158 2.57 1.78 5.15
N VAL A 159 1.52 1.48 5.92
CA VAL A 159 1.39 1.88 7.33
C VAL A 159 1.68 0.71 8.26
N GLY A 160 2.51 0.91 9.29
CA GLY A 160 2.86 -0.21 10.18
C GLY A 160 3.46 0.11 11.53
N THR A 161 3.31 1.32 12.06
CA THR A 161 3.52 1.49 13.52
C THR A 161 2.36 0.80 14.26
N PRO A 162 2.60 0.17 15.43
CA PRO A 162 1.54 -0.51 16.18
C PRO A 162 0.34 0.40 16.48
N SER A 163 0.59 1.66 16.87
CA SER A 163 -0.49 2.63 17.13
C SER A 163 -1.32 2.91 15.88
N ASN A 164 -0.70 3.12 14.72
CA ASN A 164 -1.45 3.42 13.50
C ASN A 164 -2.26 2.21 13.02
N ILE A 165 -1.77 0.99 13.23
CA ILE A 165 -2.54 -0.22 12.93
C ILE A 165 -3.80 -0.27 13.80
N LEU A 166 -3.67 -0.07 15.12
CA LEU A 166 -4.82 -0.10 16.04
C LEU A 166 -5.86 0.98 15.70
N GLU A 167 -5.41 2.21 15.46
CA GLU A 167 -6.27 3.33 15.08
C GLU A 167 -6.98 3.09 13.72
N ALA A 168 -6.29 2.48 12.76
CA ALA A 168 -6.88 2.17 11.47
C ALA A 168 -7.87 0.98 11.52
N VAL A 169 -7.60 -0.03 12.37
CA VAL A 169 -8.54 -1.13 12.62
C VAL A 169 -9.84 -0.62 13.22
N ASP A 170 -9.77 0.28 14.19
CA ASP A 170 -10.96 0.92 14.78
C ASP A 170 -11.81 1.67 13.74
N ARG A 171 -11.16 2.11 12.66
CA ARG A 171 -11.77 2.81 11.52
C ARG A 171 -12.15 1.89 10.36
N GLY A 172 -12.11 0.56 10.53
CA GLY A 172 -12.58 -0.41 9.54
C GLY A 172 -11.55 -0.94 8.55
N VAL A 173 -10.26 -0.64 8.72
CA VAL A 173 -9.19 -1.22 7.90
C VAL A 173 -8.91 -2.67 8.33
N ALA A 174 -8.78 -3.58 7.36
CA ALA A 174 -8.54 -5.01 7.59
C ALA A 174 -7.12 -5.48 7.22
N PHE A 175 -6.49 -4.86 6.21
CA PHE A 175 -5.17 -5.27 5.71
C PHE A 175 -4.13 -4.15 5.88
N PHE A 176 -2.88 -4.56 6.11
CA PHE A 176 -1.74 -3.66 6.29
C PHE A 176 -0.47 -4.29 5.72
N ASP A 177 0.43 -3.45 5.21
CA ASP A 177 1.79 -3.83 4.89
C ASP A 177 2.76 -2.75 5.36
N CYS A 178 3.93 -3.16 5.87
CA CYS A 178 4.98 -2.20 6.17
C CYS A 178 6.33 -2.89 6.29
N VAL A 179 7.37 -2.25 5.76
CA VAL A 179 8.76 -2.68 5.92
C VAL A 179 9.31 -2.41 7.33
N LEU A 180 8.59 -1.64 8.15
CA LEU A 180 9.06 -1.10 9.43
C LEU A 180 9.57 -2.19 10.40
N PRO A 181 8.88 -3.33 10.62
CA PRO A 181 9.38 -4.36 11.53
C PRO A 181 10.73 -4.95 11.08
N ALA A 182 10.84 -5.31 9.80
CA ALA A 182 12.07 -5.90 9.25
C ALA A 182 13.21 -4.88 9.19
N ARG A 183 12.93 -3.63 8.81
CA ARG A 183 13.93 -2.55 8.77
C ARG A 183 14.43 -2.20 10.17
N ASN A 184 13.54 -2.05 11.15
CA ASN A 184 13.92 -1.75 12.52
C ASN A 184 14.76 -2.89 13.13
N GLY A 185 14.37 -4.14 12.90
CA GLY A 185 15.13 -5.29 13.38
C GLY A 185 16.58 -5.29 12.91
N ARG A 186 16.84 -4.97 11.62
CA ARG A 186 18.20 -4.83 11.08
C ARG A 186 19.02 -3.70 11.71
N HIS A 187 18.37 -2.72 12.34
CA HIS A 187 19.02 -1.61 13.02
C HIS A 187 18.93 -1.71 14.55
N GLY A 188 18.70 -2.91 15.11
CA GLY A 188 18.65 -3.14 16.55
C GLY A 188 17.46 -2.51 17.27
N HIS A 189 16.43 -2.11 16.53
CA HIS A 189 15.21 -1.56 17.09
C HIS A 189 14.10 -2.63 17.08
N VAL A 190 13.41 -2.78 18.20
CA VAL A 190 12.35 -3.78 18.37
C VAL A 190 11.13 -3.16 19.02
N PHE A 191 9.96 -3.70 18.70
CA PHE A 191 8.70 -3.32 19.33
C PHE A 191 8.39 -4.29 20.46
N THR A 192 7.98 -3.73 21.60
CA THR A 192 7.51 -4.44 22.79
C THR A 192 6.15 -3.90 23.18
N LYS A 193 5.45 -4.56 24.12
CA LYS A 193 4.21 -4.04 24.73
C LYS A 193 4.39 -2.66 25.39
N GLU A 194 5.60 -2.31 25.82
CA GLU A 194 5.93 -1.02 26.44
C GLU A 194 6.40 0.03 25.40
N GLY A 195 6.39 -0.34 24.12
CA GLY A 195 6.78 0.52 23.01
C GLY A 195 8.08 0.09 22.35
N LYS A 196 8.64 1.00 21.55
CA LYS A 196 9.86 0.77 20.76
C LYS A 196 11.10 0.94 21.64
N ILE A 197 11.98 -0.05 21.65
CA ILE A 197 13.29 0.02 22.30
C ILE A 197 14.43 -0.10 21.28
N ASN A 198 15.62 0.37 21.68
CA ASN A 198 16.86 0.19 20.94
C ASN A 198 17.78 -0.75 21.75
N LEU A 199 17.96 -1.98 21.26
CA LEU A 199 18.76 -3.02 21.91
C LEU A 199 20.25 -2.66 21.99
N MET A 200 20.71 -1.70 21.19
CA MET A 200 22.12 -1.23 21.23
C MET A 200 22.40 -0.25 22.39
N ASN A 201 21.42 0.04 23.26
CA ASN A 201 21.64 0.90 24.41
C ASN A 201 22.43 0.15 25.51
N ALA A 202 23.46 0.80 26.07
CA ALA A 202 24.32 0.22 27.11
C ALA A 202 23.56 -0.32 28.34
N LYS A 203 22.37 0.22 28.65
CA LYS A 203 21.54 -0.28 29.75
C LYS A 203 21.13 -1.75 29.61
N PHE A 204 21.19 -2.31 28.41
CA PHE A 204 20.85 -3.70 28.11
C PHE A 204 22.06 -4.64 28.08
N GLU A 205 23.30 -4.15 28.26
CA GLU A 205 24.53 -4.95 28.14
C GLU A 205 24.60 -6.15 29.10
N LEU A 206 24.00 -6.00 30.29
CA LEU A 206 23.92 -7.04 31.33
C LEU A 206 22.49 -7.47 31.62
N ASP A 207 21.53 -7.07 30.77
CA ASP A 207 20.14 -7.47 30.93
C ASP A 207 19.97 -8.91 30.46
N THR A 208 19.47 -9.78 31.34
CA THR A 208 19.28 -11.22 31.07
C THR A 208 17.83 -11.58 30.79
N ARG A 209 16.97 -10.57 30.66
CA ARG A 209 15.56 -10.75 30.31
C ARG A 209 15.41 -10.92 28.79
N PRO A 210 14.34 -11.59 28.33
CA PRO A 210 14.01 -11.60 26.91
C PRO A 210 13.65 -10.20 26.42
N ILE A 211 13.64 -10.01 25.10
CA ILE A 211 13.26 -8.74 24.46
C ILE A 211 11.90 -8.21 24.95
N ASP A 212 10.89 -9.09 25.08
CA ASP A 212 9.58 -8.75 25.65
C ASP A 212 9.03 -9.92 26.48
N GLU A 213 8.77 -9.66 27.75
CA GLU A 213 8.24 -10.66 28.69
C GLU A 213 6.84 -11.12 28.28
N GLY A 214 6.69 -12.42 28.07
CA GLY A 214 5.46 -13.07 27.64
C GLY A 214 5.37 -13.31 26.12
N CYS A 215 6.25 -12.69 25.32
CA CYS A 215 6.30 -12.91 23.89
C CYS A 215 6.74 -14.35 23.57
N GLN A 216 5.98 -15.01 22.69
CA GLN A 216 6.17 -16.43 22.38
C GLN A 216 7.05 -16.69 21.15
N CYS A 217 7.63 -15.64 20.55
CA CYS A 217 8.44 -15.77 19.35
C CYS A 217 9.79 -16.47 19.63
N PRO A 218 10.42 -17.07 18.61
CA PRO A 218 11.70 -17.77 18.79
C PRO A 218 12.80 -16.90 19.42
N ALA A 219 12.83 -15.59 19.10
CA ALA A 219 13.83 -14.68 19.63
C ALA A 219 13.70 -14.52 21.17
N CYS A 220 12.49 -14.26 21.66
CA CYS A 220 12.24 -14.08 23.10
C CYS A 220 12.34 -15.37 23.92
N LYS A 221 12.20 -16.54 23.27
CA LYS A 221 12.31 -17.85 23.95
C LYS A 221 13.74 -18.35 24.10
N SER A 222 14.64 -17.93 23.21
CA SER A 222 15.96 -18.56 23.07
C SER A 222 17.13 -17.60 23.29
N TYR A 223 16.90 -16.30 23.37
CA TYR A 223 17.94 -15.28 23.48
C TYR A 223 17.59 -14.20 24.51
N THR A 224 18.63 -13.56 25.04
CA THR A 224 18.59 -12.43 25.99
C THR A 224 19.44 -11.31 25.42
#